data_AF-A0A519S640-F1
#
_entry.id   AF-A0A519S640-F1
#
_cell.length_a   1.000
_cell.length_b   1.000
_cell.length_c   1.000
_cell.angle_alpha   90.00
_cell.angle_beta   90.00
_cell.angle_gamma   90.00
#
_symmetry.space_group_name_H-M   'P 1'
#
loop_
_entity.id
_entity.type
_entity.pdbx_description
1 polymer ?
#
loop_
_entity_poly.entity_id
_entity_poly.type
_entity_poly.pdbx_seq_one_letter_code
_entity_poly.pdbx_strand_id
1 'polypeptide(L)'
;MTTRKIFKIIAIFIAIIIGVILLLIAFVWGSFEWNRYSKKKEAIRMQKEVCDTITNVEGKFSIYLGGFAKKELKEIHFYLQQNKLLAKDTVVSAEPNDRVELQTVIMPFENFNVNDKLIVYIGKRYYVLWGFSYTAGYNYGMFGPVGPCECRGGSYEKINGKDAGSGTLIKKYGLIDYQLPPK
;
A
#
# COMPACT_ATOMS: atom_id res chain seq x y z
N MET A 1 -60.66 27.96 22.15
CA MET A 1 -59.36 27.44 22.65
C MET A 1 -58.38 28.60 22.71
N THR A 2 -57.86 28.98 23.89
CA THR A 2 -57.02 30.19 24.06
C THR A 2 -55.68 30.07 23.33
N THR A 3 -55.28 31.11 22.60
CA THR A 3 -54.06 31.19 21.76
C THR A 3 -52.79 30.68 22.47
N ARG A 4 -52.65 30.95 23.78
CA ARG A 4 -51.54 30.44 24.63
C ARG A 4 -51.46 28.91 24.73
N LYS A 5 -52.59 28.19 24.68
CA LYS A 5 -52.62 26.71 24.74
C LYS A 5 -52.12 26.08 23.43
N ILE A 6 -52.47 26.71 22.30
CA ILE A 6 -52.03 26.27 20.96
C ILE A 6 -50.52 26.46 20.81
N PHE A 7 -49.98 27.62 21.22
CA PHE A 7 -48.53 27.88 21.20
C PHE A 7 -47.72 26.90 22.06
N LYS A 8 -48.22 26.52 23.26
CA LYS A 8 -47.57 25.51 24.10
C LYS A 8 -47.53 24.13 23.45
N ILE A 9 -48.62 23.70 22.80
CA ILE A 9 -48.67 22.43 22.10
C ILE A 9 -47.67 22.42 20.93
N ILE A 10 -47.64 23.49 20.12
CA ILE A 10 -46.69 23.63 19.00
C ILE A 10 -45.23 23.60 19.51
N ALA A 11 -44.92 24.29 20.60
CA ALA A 11 -43.58 24.29 21.18
C ALA A 11 -43.14 22.89 21.66
N ILE A 12 -44.05 22.12 22.27
CA ILE A 12 -43.80 20.73 22.67
C ILE A 12 -43.51 19.85 21.44
N PHE A 13 -44.30 19.99 20.38
CA PHE A 13 -44.06 19.25 19.13
C PHE A 13 -42.69 19.59 18.51
N ILE A 14 -42.31 20.86 18.47
CA ILE A 14 -40.98 21.28 17.97
C ILE A 14 -39.87 20.68 18.82
N ALA A 15 -39.99 20.70 20.15
CA ALA A 15 -39.00 20.11 21.05
C ALA A 15 -38.85 18.59 20.84
N ILE A 16 -39.96 17.88 20.62
CA ILE A 16 -39.95 16.46 20.30
C ILE A 16 -39.24 16.21 18.95
N ILE A 17 -39.56 16.99 17.92
CA ILE A 17 -38.94 16.86 16.59
C ILE A 17 -37.42 17.09 16.69
N ILE A 18 -36.98 18.13 17.39
CA ILE A 18 -35.55 18.40 17.60
C ILE A 18 -34.89 17.25 18.36
N GLY A 19 -35.54 16.72 19.42
CA GLY A 19 -35.03 15.58 20.17
C GLY A 19 -34.86 14.33 19.31
N VAL A 20 -35.82 14.04 18.43
CA VAL A 20 -35.74 12.92 17.48
C VAL A 20 -34.62 13.14 16.47
N ILE A 21 -34.46 14.34 15.91
CA ILE A 21 -33.37 14.66 14.98
C ILE A 21 -32.00 14.45 15.64
N LEU A 22 -31.81 14.94 16.87
CA LEU A 22 -30.56 14.76 17.60
C LEU A 22 -30.26 13.29 17.91
N LEU A 23 -31.28 12.51 18.27
CA LEU A 23 -31.14 11.06 18.46
C LEU A 23 -30.73 10.34 17.17
N LEU A 24 -31.33 10.71 16.04
CA LEU A 24 -30.94 10.13 14.75
C LEU A 24 -29.50 10.47 14.37
N ILE A 25 -29.07 11.72 14.58
CA ILE A 25 -27.67 12.12 14.34
C ILE A 25 -26.71 11.33 15.24
N ALA A 26 -27.02 11.22 16.53
CA ALA A 26 -26.20 10.47 17.47
C ALA A 26 -26.12 8.98 17.11
N PHE A 27 -27.23 8.38 16.70
CA PHE A 27 -27.27 6.98 16.26
C PHE A 27 -26.45 6.75 15.00
N VAL A 28 -26.61 7.63 13.99
CA VAL A 28 -25.85 7.55 12.74
C VAL A 28 -24.34 7.70 13.02
N TRP A 29 -23.95 8.69 13.82
CA TRP A 29 -22.55 8.90 14.19
C TRP A 29 -21.96 7.71 14.96
N GLY A 30 -22.70 7.20 15.96
CA GLY A 30 -22.28 6.02 16.74
C GLY A 30 -22.13 4.78 15.87
N SER A 31 -23.04 4.56 14.93
CA SER A 31 -22.97 3.46 13.97
C SER A 31 -21.74 3.57 13.06
N PHE A 32 -21.45 4.77 12.52
CA PHE A 32 -20.27 4.98 11.68
C PHE A 32 -18.96 4.76 12.46
N GLU A 33 -18.85 5.31 13.66
CA GLU A 33 -17.62 5.17 14.45
C GLU A 33 -17.42 3.73 14.93
N TRP A 34 -18.49 3.05 15.34
CA TRP A 34 -18.43 1.63 15.69
C TRP A 34 -18.00 0.76 14.51
N ASN A 35 -18.55 1.01 13.31
CA ASN A 35 -18.17 0.30 12.11
C ASN A 35 -16.67 0.50 11.79
N ARG A 36 -16.19 1.74 11.84
CA ARG A 36 -14.75 2.05 11.64
C ARG A 36 -13.87 1.34 12.66
N TYR A 37 -14.25 1.37 13.93
CA TYR A 37 -13.52 0.70 15.00
C TYR A 37 -13.45 -0.82 14.78
N SER A 38 -14.61 -1.45 14.51
CA SER A 38 -14.69 -2.89 14.26
C SER A 38 -13.81 -3.30 13.08
N LYS A 39 -13.85 -2.53 11.99
CA LYS A 39 -13.06 -2.80 10.78
C LYS A 39 -11.57 -2.61 11.01
N LYS A 40 -11.17 -1.60 11.77
CA LYS A 40 -9.76 -1.42 12.17
C LYS A 40 -9.26 -2.62 12.98
N LYS A 41 -10.07 -3.11 13.93
CA LYS A 41 -9.73 -4.28 14.74
C LYS A 41 -9.63 -5.55 13.89
N GLU A 42 -10.55 -5.73 12.95
CA GLU A 42 -10.55 -6.87 12.02
C GLU A 42 -9.31 -6.86 11.11
N ALA A 43 -8.92 -5.69 10.57
CA ALA A 43 -7.70 -5.54 9.78
C ALA A 43 -6.43 -5.83 10.60
N ILE A 44 -6.32 -5.34 11.84
CA ILE A 44 -5.17 -5.65 12.72
C ILE A 44 -5.08 -7.16 12.99
N ARG A 45 -6.24 -7.80 13.24
CA ARG A 45 -6.29 -9.25 13.44
C ARG A 45 -5.82 -9.98 12.18
N MET A 46 -6.35 -9.61 11.01
CA MET A 46 -5.98 -10.24 9.74
C MET A 46 -4.51 -10.01 9.37
N GLN A 47 -3.96 -8.84 9.69
CA GLN A 47 -2.53 -8.57 9.53
C GLN A 47 -1.71 -9.63 10.27
N LYS A 48 -2.01 -9.82 11.56
CA LYS A 48 -1.26 -10.72 12.43
C LYS A 48 -1.49 -12.21 12.12
N GLU A 49 -2.74 -12.58 11.85
CA GLU A 49 -3.14 -13.99 11.74
C GLU A 49 -2.94 -14.54 10.33
N VAL A 50 -2.93 -13.68 9.31
CA VAL A 50 -2.84 -14.10 7.90
C VAL A 50 -1.67 -13.42 7.21
N CYS A 51 -1.66 -12.09 7.10
CA CYS A 51 -0.71 -11.40 6.22
C CYS A 51 0.76 -11.56 6.67
N ASP A 52 1.02 -11.46 7.97
CA ASP A 52 2.36 -11.64 8.56
C ASP A 52 2.84 -13.10 8.49
N THR A 53 1.94 -14.05 8.24
CA THR A 53 2.29 -15.47 8.09
C THR A 53 2.71 -15.84 6.67
N ILE A 54 2.48 -14.95 5.69
CA ILE A 54 2.85 -15.20 4.30
C ILE A 54 4.36 -15.07 4.13
N THR A 55 5.02 -16.19 3.87
CA THR A 55 6.49 -16.22 3.67
C THR A 55 6.89 -16.25 2.20
N ASN A 56 6.04 -16.81 1.34
CA ASN A 56 6.30 -16.91 -0.09
C ASN A 56 5.48 -15.85 -0.81
N VAL A 57 6.15 -14.98 -1.55
CA VAL A 57 5.52 -13.98 -2.38
C VAL A 57 5.34 -14.56 -3.76
N GLU A 58 4.10 -14.67 -4.19
CA GLU A 58 3.73 -15.07 -5.54
C GLU A 58 3.40 -13.81 -6.35
N GLY A 59 4.10 -13.59 -7.45
CA GLY A 59 3.67 -12.63 -8.46
C GLY A 59 4.73 -11.69 -8.99
N LYS A 60 4.35 -11.08 -10.10
CA LYS A 60 5.09 -10.07 -10.85
C LYS A 60 4.59 -8.70 -10.42
N PHE A 61 5.28 -8.04 -9.50
CA PHE A 61 4.92 -6.68 -9.08
C PHE A 61 5.66 -5.61 -9.87
N SER A 62 5.01 -4.47 -9.99
CA SER A 62 5.53 -3.29 -10.66
C SER A 62 6.50 -2.53 -9.77
N ILE A 63 7.65 -2.14 -10.32
CA ILE A 63 8.59 -1.20 -9.71
C ILE A 63 8.57 0.09 -10.52
N TYR A 64 8.41 1.20 -9.82
CA TYR A 64 8.42 2.52 -10.41
C TYR A 64 9.84 3.10 -10.45
N LEU A 65 10.20 3.69 -11.59
CA LEU A 65 11.52 4.22 -11.90
C LEU A 65 11.40 5.72 -12.22
N GLY A 66 12.07 6.57 -11.45
CA GLY A 66 12.03 8.02 -11.60
C GLY A 66 13.38 8.62 -11.99
N GLY A 67 13.37 9.48 -13.02
CA GLY A 67 14.54 10.28 -13.42
C GLY A 67 15.60 9.53 -14.25
N PHE A 68 15.26 8.38 -14.83
CA PHE A 68 16.15 7.64 -15.74
C PHE A 68 15.93 8.04 -17.20
N ALA A 69 17.01 8.10 -17.97
CA ALA A 69 16.93 8.33 -19.41
C ALA A 69 16.48 7.05 -20.14
N LYS A 70 15.83 7.19 -21.29
CA LYS A 70 15.35 6.05 -22.11
C LYS A 70 16.43 4.99 -22.38
N LYS A 71 17.65 5.43 -22.66
CA LYS A 71 18.79 4.53 -22.91
C LYS A 71 19.17 3.68 -21.70
N GLU A 72 18.92 4.19 -20.49
CA GLU A 72 19.21 3.49 -19.22
C GLU A 72 18.12 2.46 -18.88
N LEU A 73 16.92 2.59 -19.46
CA LEU A 73 15.78 1.69 -19.24
C LEU A 73 15.80 0.45 -20.14
N LYS A 74 16.71 0.40 -21.11
CA LYS A 74 16.86 -0.74 -22.02
C LYS A 74 17.41 -1.99 -21.33
N GLU A 75 18.24 -1.80 -20.32
CA GLU A 75 18.89 -2.89 -19.59
C GLU A 75 18.78 -2.62 -18.09
N ILE A 76 17.90 -3.38 -17.45
CA ILE A 76 17.66 -3.35 -16.03
C ILE A 76 17.95 -4.74 -15.50
N HIS A 77 18.99 -4.85 -14.68
CA HIS A 77 19.36 -6.12 -14.08
C HIS A 77 18.66 -6.27 -12.73
N PHE A 78 18.08 -7.45 -12.53
CA PHE A 78 17.46 -7.87 -11.29
C PHE A 78 18.29 -9.01 -10.73
N TYR A 79 18.65 -8.90 -9.45
CA TYR A 79 19.30 -9.97 -8.71
C TYR A 79 18.47 -10.29 -7.48
N LEU A 80 18.21 -11.57 -7.27
CA LEU A 80 17.60 -12.07 -6.05
C LEU A 80 18.69 -12.59 -5.13
N GLN A 81 18.87 -11.91 -4.01
CA GLN A 81 19.78 -12.34 -2.96
C GLN A 81 19.01 -13.13 -1.91
N GLN A 82 19.44 -14.37 -1.69
CA GLN A 82 18.94 -15.23 -0.63
C GLN A 82 20.05 -15.37 0.42
N ASN A 83 19.76 -14.98 1.65
CA ASN A 83 20.78 -14.90 2.71
C ASN A 83 21.98 -14.02 2.30
N LYS A 84 23.16 -14.63 2.12
CA LYS A 84 24.41 -13.94 1.78
C LYS A 84 24.83 -14.13 0.32
N LEU A 85 24.06 -14.87 -0.47
CA LEU A 85 24.42 -15.28 -1.83
C LEU A 85 23.42 -14.78 -2.86
N LEU A 86 23.90 -14.55 -4.08
CA LEU A 86 23.06 -14.29 -5.24
C LEU A 86 22.49 -15.60 -5.78
N ALA A 87 21.19 -15.80 -5.58
CA ALA A 87 20.52 -17.03 -6.00
C ALA A 87 20.04 -16.98 -7.45
N LYS A 88 19.56 -15.81 -7.91
CA LYS A 88 19.03 -15.63 -9.27
C LYS A 88 19.44 -14.28 -9.84
N ASP A 89 19.63 -14.23 -11.15
CA ASP A 89 19.86 -13.00 -11.88
C ASP A 89 19.13 -13.00 -13.22
N THR A 90 18.60 -11.84 -13.63
CA THR A 90 17.86 -11.68 -14.89
C THR A 90 17.97 -10.24 -15.37
N VAL A 91 17.91 -10.04 -16.68
CA VAL A 91 17.89 -8.71 -17.31
C VAL A 91 16.56 -8.52 -18.01
N VAL A 92 15.95 -7.36 -17.82
CA VAL A 92 14.73 -6.96 -18.52
C VAL A 92 14.88 -5.56 -19.07
N SER A 93 14.06 -5.23 -20.06
CA SER A 93 13.88 -3.88 -20.56
C SER A 93 12.56 -3.30 -20.04
N ALA A 94 12.54 -2.00 -19.77
CA ALA A 94 11.30 -1.27 -19.60
C ALA A 94 11.01 -0.50 -20.89
N GLU A 95 9.77 -0.56 -21.38
CA GLU A 95 9.34 0.27 -22.50
C GLU A 95 9.15 1.71 -22.03
N PRO A 96 9.97 2.66 -22.50
CA PRO A 96 9.87 4.04 -22.04
C PRO A 96 8.61 4.69 -22.61
N ASN A 97 7.78 5.24 -21.72
CA ASN A 97 6.60 6.02 -22.06
C ASN A 97 6.86 7.51 -21.81
N ASP A 98 6.95 8.28 -22.90
CA ASP A 98 7.28 9.71 -22.86
C ASP A 98 6.22 10.59 -22.19
N ARG A 99 5.01 10.06 -21.98
CA ARG A 99 3.90 10.80 -21.39
C ARG A 99 3.88 10.75 -19.88
N VAL A 100 4.74 9.95 -19.25
CA VAL A 100 4.76 9.74 -17.80
C VAL A 100 6.15 10.01 -17.23
N GLU A 101 6.20 10.70 -16.10
CA GLU A 101 7.46 10.98 -15.39
C GLU A 101 8.02 9.72 -14.71
N LEU A 102 7.13 8.83 -14.26
CA LEU A 102 7.48 7.56 -13.65
C LEU A 102 7.31 6.42 -14.65
N GLN A 103 8.44 5.77 -14.95
CA GLN A 103 8.46 4.58 -15.77
C GLN A 103 8.17 3.37 -14.90
N THR A 104 7.61 2.31 -15.46
CA THR A 104 7.28 1.10 -14.72
C THR A 104 7.99 -0.08 -15.34
N VAL A 105 8.57 -0.92 -14.50
CA VAL A 105 9.15 -2.21 -14.89
C VAL A 105 8.54 -3.31 -14.04
N ILE A 106 8.32 -4.47 -14.62
CA ILE A 106 7.80 -5.62 -13.91
C ILE A 106 8.98 -6.44 -13.38
N MET A 107 8.95 -6.76 -12.08
CA MET A 107 9.93 -7.64 -11.46
C MET A 107 9.83 -9.06 -12.06
N PRO A 108 10.94 -9.68 -12.52
CA PRO A 108 10.88 -10.88 -13.37
C PRO A 108 10.77 -12.21 -12.61
N PHE A 109 10.99 -12.24 -11.31
CA PHE A 109 10.91 -13.47 -10.51
C PHE A 109 9.48 -13.79 -10.14
N GLU A 110 9.03 -15.00 -10.45
CA GLU A 110 7.64 -15.40 -10.19
C GLU A 110 7.37 -15.66 -8.71
N ASN A 111 8.37 -16.21 -8.01
CA ASN A 111 8.29 -16.58 -6.60
C ASN A 111 9.60 -16.25 -5.87
N PHE A 112 9.48 -15.70 -4.66
CA PHE A 112 10.60 -15.42 -3.76
C PHE A 112 10.13 -15.35 -2.31
N ASN A 113 11.06 -15.46 -1.35
CA ASN A 113 10.71 -15.33 0.07
C ASN A 113 10.62 -13.84 0.46
N VAL A 114 9.69 -13.47 1.35
CA VAL A 114 9.56 -12.09 1.88
C VAL A 114 10.86 -11.53 2.49
N ASN A 115 11.73 -12.41 2.99
CA ASN A 115 13.02 -12.07 3.58
C ASN A 115 14.15 -11.94 2.55
N ASP A 116 13.93 -12.37 1.30
CA ASP A 116 14.90 -12.22 0.24
C ASP A 116 15.09 -10.74 -0.10
N LYS A 117 16.29 -10.39 -0.53
CA LYS A 117 16.59 -9.03 -1.00
C LYS A 117 16.54 -9.01 -2.51
N LEU A 118 15.87 -7.99 -3.04
CA LEU A 118 15.90 -7.71 -4.46
C LEU A 118 16.91 -6.60 -4.70
N ILE A 119 17.89 -6.86 -5.57
CA ILE A 119 18.86 -5.86 -5.99
C ILE A 119 18.54 -5.50 -7.44
N VAL A 120 18.33 -4.21 -7.69
CA VAL A 120 18.08 -3.69 -9.05
C VAL A 120 19.27 -2.85 -9.47
N TYR A 121 19.82 -3.15 -10.63
CA TYR A 121 20.88 -2.36 -11.26
C TYR A 121 20.38 -1.73 -12.54
N ILE A 122 20.41 -0.40 -12.58
CA ILE A 122 19.89 0.41 -13.69
C ILE A 122 20.70 1.69 -13.80
N GLY A 123 21.06 2.08 -15.03
CA GLY A 123 21.75 3.35 -15.27
C GLY A 123 23.02 3.52 -14.43
N LYS A 124 23.81 2.44 -14.29
CA LYS A 124 25.04 2.38 -13.47
C LYS A 124 24.84 2.63 -11.97
N ARG A 125 23.67 2.25 -11.44
CA ARG A 125 23.34 2.42 -10.03
C ARG A 125 22.63 1.20 -9.50
N TYR A 126 22.91 0.86 -8.24
CA TYR A 126 22.28 -0.24 -7.52
C TYR A 126 21.22 0.27 -6.54
N TYR A 127 20.19 -0.53 -6.39
CA TYR A 127 19.12 -0.36 -5.42
C TYR A 127 18.90 -1.66 -4.69
N VAL A 128 19.07 -1.67 -3.38
CA VAL A 128 18.83 -2.85 -2.54
C VAL A 128 17.47 -2.69 -1.88
N LEU A 129 16.50 -3.45 -2.36
CA LEU A 129 15.14 -3.49 -1.83
C LEU A 129 14.99 -4.64 -0.83
N TRP A 130 14.39 -4.36 0.33
CA TRP A 130 14.21 -5.33 1.40
C TRP A 130 12.95 -5.04 2.22
N GLY A 131 12.45 -6.06 2.92
CA GLY A 131 11.25 -5.99 3.74
C GLY A 131 10.00 -5.95 2.87
N PHE A 132 9.83 -6.94 1.99
CA PHE A 132 8.54 -7.07 1.32
C PHE A 132 7.52 -7.57 2.33
N SER A 133 6.39 -6.88 2.46
CA SER A 133 5.34 -7.28 3.40
C SER A 133 3.96 -7.21 2.75
N TYR A 134 3.03 -8.01 3.27
CA TYR A 134 1.63 -7.93 2.92
C TYR A 134 0.93 -7.05 3.93
N THR A 135 0.06 -6.15 3.47
CA THR A 135 -0.76 -5.32 4.35
C THR A 135 -2.22 -5.74 4.26
N ALA A 136 -2.84 -5.98 5.41
CA ALA A 136 -4.28 -6.19 5.53
C ALA A 136 -5.02 -4.88 5.24
N GLY A 137 -5.90 -4.90 4.27
CA GLY A 137 -6.67 -3.72 3.86
C GLY A 137 -8.07 -4.09 3.42
N TYR A 138 -8.96 -3.10 3.47
CA TYR A 138 -10.24 -3.16 2.79
C TYR A 138 -10.17 -2.35 1.51
N ASN A 139 -10.85 -2.80 0.46
CA ASN A 139 -11.28 -1.89 -0.58
C ASN A 139 -12.34 -0.95 0.01
N TYR A 140 -12.20 0.36 -0.19
CA TYR A 140 -13.22 1.32 0.22
C TYR A 140 -13.88 1.92 -1.03
N GLY A 141 -15.21 1.88 -1.05
CA GLY A 141 -16.04 2.62 -1.99
C GLY A 141 -16.65 3.85 -1.32
N MET A 142 -17.52 4.54 -2.05
CA MET A 142 -18.17 5.79 -1.60
C MET A 142 -18.95 5.65 -0.29
N PHE A 143 -19.41 4.44 0.06
CA PHE A 143 -20.19 4.15 1.26
C PHE A 143 -19.47 3.25 2.27
N GLY A 144 -18.14 3.06 2.14
CA GLY A 144 -17.34 2.26 3.07
C GLY A 144 -16.72 1.01 2.42
N PRO A 145 -16.28 0.02 3.23
CA PRO A 145 -15.63 -1.18 2.74
C PRO A 145 -16.47 -1.94 1.71
N VAL A 146 -15.87 -2.31 0.58
CA VAL A 146 -16.46 -3.13 -0.47
C VAL A 146 -15.74 -4.48 -0.46
N GLY A 147 -16.39 -5.48 0.12
CA GLY A 147 -15.85 -6.84 0.22
C GLY A 147 -15.10 -7.14 1.52
N PRO A 148 -14.47 -8.34 1.60
CA PRO A 148 -13.73 -8.77 2.77
C PRO A 148 -12.42 -7.97 2.96
N CYS A 149 -11.82 -8.11 4.14
CA CYS A 149 -10.43 -7.68 4.31
C CYS A 149 -9.53 -8.64 3.52
N GLU A 150 -8.53 -8.10 2.86
CA GLU A 150 -7.62 -8.85 2.01
C GLU A 150 -6.17 -8.49 2.34
N CYS A 151 -5.26 -9.45 2.20
CA CYS A 151 -3.83 -9.19 2.25
C CYS A 151 -3.36 -8.73 0.87
N ARG A 152 -2.88 -7.49 0.77
CA ARG A 152 -2.29 -6.97 -0.47
C ARG A 152 -0.79 -6.97 -0.37
N GLY A 153 -0.12 -7.44 -1.42
CA GLY A 153 1.32 -7.28 -1.53
C GLY A 153 1.65 -5.79 -1.49
N GLY A 154 2.44 -5.39 -0.50
CA GLY A 154 2.95 -4.04 -0.38
C GLY A 154 4.10 -3.79 -1.36
N SER A 155 4.71 -2.61 -1.24
CA SER A 155 6.06 -2.39 -1.79
C SER A 155 7.10 -2.88 -0.80
N TYR A 156 8.37 -2.86 -1.20
CA TYR A 156 9.47 -3.03 -0.25
C TYR A 156 9.49 -1.87 0.75
N GLU A 157 9.58 -2.20 2.03
CA GLU A 157 9.65 -1.23 3.13
C GLU A 157 10.96 -0.45 3.14
N LYS A 158 12.03 -1.00 2.56
CA LYS A 158 13.36 -0.36 2.55
C LYS A 158 14.00 -0.36 1.17
N ILE A 159 14.60 0.77 0.83
CA ILE A 159 15.48 0.95 -0.34
C ILE A 159 16.83 1.47 0.17
N ASN A 160 17.91 0.76 -0.15
CA ASN A 160 19.28 1.11 0.27
C ASN A 160 19.39 1.27 1.80
N GLY A 161 18.63 0.45 2.55
CA GLY A 161 18.61 0.45 4.02
C GLY A 161 17.77 1.58 4.66
N LYS A 162 17.17 2.47 3.86
CA LYS A 162 16.28 3.55 4.35
C LYS A 162 14.83 3.20 4.10
N ASP A 163 13.94 3.68 4.96
CA ASP A 163 12.51 3.46 4.81
C ASP A 163 12.01 4.05 3.48
N ALA A 164 11.30 3.23 2.73
CA ALA A 164 10.80 3.50 1.39
C ALA A 164 9.30 3.73 1.49
N GLY A 165 8.87 4.99 1.34
CA GLY A 165 7.44 5.32 1.36
C GLY A 165 6.71 4.78 0.13
N SER A 166 7.10 5.23 -1.07
CA SER A 166 6.39 4.90 -2.33
C SER A 166 6.94 3.67 -3.07
N GLY A 167 8.04 3.07 -2.59
CA GLY A 167 8.76 2.01 -3.30
C GLY A 167 9.39 2.43 -4.64
N THR A 168 9.42 3.73 -4.95
CA THR A 168 9.95 4.26 -6.22
C THR A 168 11.48 4.33 -6.22
N LEU A 169 12.12 3.76 -7.24
CA LEU A 169 13.55 3.89 -7.46
C LEU A 169 13.83 5.22 -8.15
N ILE A 170 14.38 6.18 -7.42
CA ILE A 170 14.73 7.50 -7.96
C ILE A 170 16.24 7.53 -8.25
N LYS A 171 16.62 7.95 -9.46
CA LYS A 171 18.01 7.97 -9.93
C LYS A 171 19.00 8.61 -8.96
N LYS A 172 18.63 9.72 -8.32
CA LYS A 172 19.49 10.44 -7.36
C LYS A 172 19.85 9.65 -6.10
N TYR A 173 19.11 8.61 -5.76
CA TYR A 173 19.31 7.83 -4.53
C TYR A 173 19.98 6.47 -4.75
N GLY A 174 20.35 6.15 -5.99
CA GLY A 174 21.02 4.89 -6.31
C GLY A 174 22.46 4.85 -5.82
N LEU A 175 22.92 3.67 -5.42
CA LEU A 175 24.28 3.41 -4.97
C LEU A 175 25.21 3.25 -6.19
N ILE A 176 26.33 3.96 -6.20
CA ILE A 176 27.29 3.93 -7.32
C ILE A 176 28.37 2.86 -7.09
N ASP A 177 28.80 2.69 -5.84
CA ASP A 177 29.89 1.78 -5.46
C ASP A 177 29.38 0.59 -4.62
N TYR A 178 28.25 0.01 -5.03
CA TYR A 178 27.71 -1.18 -4.36
C TYR A 178 28.37 -2.45 -4.90
N GLN A 179 28.97 -3.22 -4.00
CA GLN A 179 29.50 -4.53 -4.34
C GLN A 179 28.39 -5.58 -4.27
N LEU A 180 28.13 -6.24 -5.39
CA LEU A 180 27.22 -7.37 -5.44
C LEU A 180 27.71 -8.50 -4.51
N PRO A 181 26.78 -9.20 -3.81
CA PRO A 181 27.13 -10.40 -3.08
C PRO A 181 27.74 -11.47 -4.00
N PRO A 182 28.53 -12.41 -3.46
CA PRO A 182 29.00 -13.55 -4.24
C PRO A 182 27.84 -14.44 -4.69
N LYS A 183 28.05 -15.20 -5.76
CA LYS A 183 27.14 -16.26 -6.21
C LYS A 183 27.28 -17.48 -5.31
#